data_AF-A0A0U5NXR1-F1
#
_entry.id   AF-A0A0U5NXR1-F1
#
_cell.length_a   1.000
_cell.length_b   1.000
_cell.length_c   1.000
_cell.angle_alpha   90.00
_cell.angle_beta   90.00
_cell.angle_gamma   90.00
#
_symmetry.space_group_name_H-M   'P 1'
#
loop_
_entity.id
_entity.type
_entity.pdbx_description
1 polymer ?
#
loop_
_entity_poly.entity_id
_entity_poly.type
_entity_poly.pdbx_seq_one_letter_code
_entity_poly.pdbx_strand_id
1 'polypeptide(L)'
;MVIFIIFLFVNIFTTGIFVLVYGGKQPYGEGMLLGVHIPDYAVHDPDVDALMKTYRKRTKRFYLTNFFISAAICFLNFWYFSIFLIAWSLWIVELCTGAIWLLYGTHKKLYALKMDRGWEADIEQVYGDDDVYWKNGWYNNPNDKRLWVPDRFCSSNYATNMARPAGKIFTFGLLGGTAVLLLILFVVFLRADFTPRYMELSGHTVQISSPMSPIAFDLKDVKDFKLLDKMPEGNFTRTNGLADDRQLVGKFREKETGDYRMYVYKKHFPVLQIHLPEYTVLINSDEKGQTESWYQELADRLPELTVVEK
;
A
#
# COMPACT_ATOMS: atom_id res chain seq x y z
N MET A 1 12.12 11.55 5.62
CA MET A 1 11.55 11.81 6.98
C MET A 1 10.03 12.05 7.00
N VAL A 2 9.47 12.94 6.15
CA VAL A 2 8.03 13.27 6.14
C VAL A 2 7.15 12.03 5.89
N ILE A 3 7.51 11.21 4.89
CA ILE A 3 6.78 9.97 4.54
C ILE A 3 6.70 9.03 5.75
N PHE A 4 7.79 8.84 6.48
CA PHE A 4 7.82 8.02 7.69
C PHE A 4 6.79 8.51 8.73
N ILE A 5 6.73 9.82 9.00
CA ILE A 5 5.80 10.40 9.97
C ILE A 5 4.35 10.17 9.52
N ILE A 6 4.05 10.44 8.24
CA ILE A 6 2.72 10.23 7.66
C ILE A 6 2.29 8.77 7.85
N PHE A 7 3.12 7.80 7.46
CA PHE A 7 2.77 6.39 7.57
C PHE A 7 2.68 5.90 9.01
N LEU A 8 3.46 6.46 9.94
CA LEU A 8 3.32 6.16 11.37
C LEU A 8 1.94 6.58 11.87
N PHE A 9 1.48 7.80 11.54
CA PHE A 9 0.13 8.25 11.87
C PHE A 9 -0.94 7.39 11.21
N VAL A 10 -0.80 7.09 9.91
CA VAL A 10 -1.74 6.21 9.19
C VAL A 10 -1.84 4.85 9.89
N ASN A 11 -0.72 4.24 10.27
CA ASN A 11 -0.72 2.93 10.93
C ASN A 11 -1.41 2.96 12.31
N ILE A 12 -1.21 4.04 13.08
CA ILE A 12 -1.92 4.26 14.34
C ILE A 12 -3.43 4.35 14.10
N PHE A 13 -3.87 5.15 13.14
CA PHE A 13 -5.28 5.30 12.79
C PHE A 13 -5.88 3.99 12.28
N THR A 14 -5.23 3.31 11.34
CA THR A 14 -5.68 2.02 10.80
C THR A 14 -5.81 0.99 11.92
N THR A 15 -4.76 0.79 12.72
CA THR A 15 -4.82 -0.16 13.85
C THR A 15 -5.91 0.23 14.85
N GLY A 16 -6.07 1.53 15.15
CA GLY A 16 -7.12 2.05 16.02
C GLY A 16 -8.53 1.76 15.51
N ILE A 17 -8.79 1.98 14.22
CA ILE A 17 -10.09 1.65 13.59
C ILE A 17 -10.34 0.14 13.68
N PHE A 18 -9.36 -0.70 13.38
CA PHE A 18 -9.51 -2.15 13.50
C PHE A 18 -9.79 -2.58 14.95
N VAL A 19 -9.14 -1.96 15.93
CA VAL A 19 -9.44 -2.20 17.35
C VAL A 19 -10.86 -1.78 17.70
N LEU A 20 -11.34 -0.63 17.21
CA LEU A 20 -12.69 -0.15 17.48
C LEU A 20 -13.77 -1.05 16.84
N VAL A 21 -13.57 -1.48 15.60
CA VAL A 21 -14.55 -2.27 14.85
C VAL A 21 -14.50 -3.75 15.25
N TYR A 22 -13.31 -4.33 15.34
CA TYR A 22 -13.11 -5.78 15.49
C TYR A 22 -12.43 -6.18 16.80
N GLY A 23 -11.86 -5.24 17.55
CA GLY A 23 -11.09 -5.50 18.77
C GLY A 23 -11.83 -5.25 20.08
N GLY A 24 -12.98 -4.58 20.03
CA GLY A 24 -13.73 -4.13 21.20
C GLY A 24 -14.43 -5.25 21.97
N LYS A 25 -14.83 -4.93 23.21
CA LYS A 25 -15.86 -5.70 23.92
C LYS A 25 -17.11 -5.63 23.04
N GLN A 26 -17.39 -6.67 22.26
CA GLN A 26 -18.69 -6.87 21.64
C GLN A 26 -19.66 -7.08 22.81
N PRO A 27 -20.35 -6.03 23.27
CA PRO A 27 -21.16 -6.13 24.46
C PRO A 27 -22.38 -6.99 24.11
N TYR A 28 -22.94 -7.65 25.12
CA TYR A 28 -24.25 -8.24 24.93
C TYR A 28 -25.25 -7.11 24.66
N GLY A 29 -26.00 -7.23 23.57
CA GLY A 29 -26.96 -6.22 23.13
C GLY A 29 -27.89 -6.82 22.08
N GLU A 30 -29.15 -6.39 22.07
CA GLU A 30 -30.18 -6.93 21.15
C GLU A 30 -30.31 -8.46 21.20
N GLY A 31 -30.12 -9.06 22.38
CA GLY A 31 -30.16 -10.52 22.54
C GLY A 31 -28.95 -11.27 21.97
N MET A 32 -27.90 -10.57 21.56
CA MET A 32 -26.74 -11.14 20.88
C MET A 32 -25.41 -10.92 21.62
N LEU A 33 -24.54 -11.92 21.56
CA LEU A 33 -23.12 -11.82 21.91
C LEU A 33 -22.28 -12.31 20.73
N LEU A 34 -21.29 -11.54 20.29
CA LEU A 34 -20.48 -11.86 19.09
C LEU A 34 -21.34 -12.25 17.87
N GLY A 35 -22.50 -11.61 17.70
CA GLY A 35 -23.43 -11.91 16.62
C GLY A 35 -24.11 -13.28 16.73
N VAL A 36 -24.19 -13.89 17.91
CA VAL A 36 -24.96 -15.12 18.16
C VAL A 36 -26.08 -14.78 19.14
N HIS A 37 -27.32 -15.12 18.81
CA HIS A 37 -28.45 -14.90 19.71
C HIS A 37 -28.44 -15.93 20.84
N ILE A 38 -28.24 -15.47 22.07
CA ILE A 38 -28.23 -16.30 23.29
C ILE A 38 -29.08 -15.63 24.37
N PRO A 39 -29.74 -16.38 25.27
CA PRO A 39 -30.43 -15.81 26.41
C PRO A 39 -29.50 -15.01 27.32
N ASP A 40 -30.06 -14.02 28.03
CA ASP A 40 -29.31 -13.16 28.96
C ASP A 40 -28.61 -13.98 30.05
N TYR A 41 -29.26 -15.02 30.57
CA TYR A 41 -28.68 -15.91 31.58
C TYR A 41 -27.47 -16.71 31.05
N ALA A 42 -27.38 -16.96 29.74
CA ALA A 42 -26.30 -17.74 29.13
C ALA A 42 -25.02 -16.92 28.95
N VAL A 43 -25.10 -15.59 29.00
CA VAL A 43 -23.93 -14.69 28.87
C VAL A 43 -22.91 -14.93 29.98
N HIS A 44 -23.38 -15.34 31.17
CA HIS A 44 -22.57 -15.63 32.35
C HIS A 44 -22.30 -17.12 32.56
N ASP A 45 -22.57 -17.96 31.55
CA ASP A 45 -22.17 -19.36 31.59
C ASP A 45 -20.63 -19.45 31.69
N PRO A 46 -20.07 -20.34 32.54
CA PRO A 46 -18.63 -20.45 32.73
C PRO A 46 -17.83 -20.66 31.44
N ASP A 47 -18.39 -21.40 30.47
CA ASP A 47 -17.74 -21.67 29.18
C ASP A 47 -17.74 -20.43 28.29
N VAL A 48 -18.83 -19.63 28.32
CA VAL A 48 -18.92 -18.35 27.61
C VAL A 48 -17.94 -17.34 28.19
N ASP A 49 -17.87 -17.22 29.51
CA ASP A 49 -16.93 -16.32 30.18
C ASP A 49 -15.46 -16.71 29.90
N ALA A 50 -15.15 -18.01 29.92
CA ALA A 50 -13.83 -18.52 29.56
C ALA A 50 -13.48 -18.23 28.08
N LEU A 51 -14.43 -18.40 27.17
CA LEU A 51 -14.29 -18.09 25.75
C LEU A 51 -14.02 -16.59 25.55
N MET A 52 -14.82 -15.72 26.16
CA MET A 52 -14.69 -14.27 26.05
C MET A 52 -13.39 -13.75 26.68
N LYS A 53 -12.96 -14.32 27.81
CA LYS A 53 -11.67 -14.00 28.43
C LYS A 53 -10.51 -14.38 27.50
N THR A 54 -10.59 -15.54 26.86
CA THR A 54 -9.58 -15.99 25.89
C THR A 54 -9.55 -15.08 24.66
N TYR A 55 -10.71 -14.75 24.10
CA TYR A 55 -10.84 -13.83 22.98
C TYR A 55 -10.22 -12.47 23.29
N ARG A 56 -10.64 -11.80 24.38
CA ARG A 56 -10.10 -10.49 24.80
C ARG A 56 -8.57 -10.53 24.94
N LYS A 57 -8.02 -11.59 25.53
CA LYS A 57 -6.56 -11.76 25.68
C LYS A 57 -5.85 -11.93 24.34
N ARG A 58 -6.37 -12.76 23.44
CA ARG A 58 -5.80 -12.98 22.09
C ARG A 58 -5.88 -11.73 21.24
N THR A 59 -7.04 -11.09 21.21
CA THR A 59 -7.29 -9.84 20.48
C THR A 59 -6.38 -8.70 20.95
N LYS A 60 -6.24 -8.51 22.28
CA LYS A 60 -5.30 -7.52 22.82
C LYS A 60 -3.85 -7.80 22.40
N ARG A 61 -3.41 -9.06 22.47
CA ARG A 61 -2.06 -9.45 22.05
C ARG A 61 -1.86 -9.26 20.55
N PHE A 62 -2.84 -9.62 19.73
CA PHE A 62 -2.80 -9.47 18.28
C PHE A 62 -2.61 -8.01 17.88
N TYR A 63 -3.47 -7.10 18.34
CA TYR A 63 -3.36 -5.68 17.99
C TYR A 63 -2.12 -5.01 18.58
N LEU A 64 -1.70 -5.38 19.80
CA LEU A 64 -0.47 -4.85 20.38
C LEU A 64 0.76 -5.28 19.56
N THR A 65 0.81 -6.55 19.15
CA THR A 65 1.89 -7.06 18.30
C THR A 65 1.89 -6.35 16.95
N ASN A 66 0.71 -6.24 16.34
CA ASN A 66 0.55 -5.57 15.05
C ASN A 66 0.90 -4.07 15.09
N PHE A 67 0.60 -3.39 16.19
CA PHE A 67 1.02 -2.01 16.41
C PHE A 67 2.55 -1.88 16.33
N PHE A 68 3.31 -2.71 17.05
CA PHE A 68 4.77 -2.67 17.02
C PHE A 68 5.35 -3.11 15.68
N ILE A 69 4.79 -4.14 15.05
CA ILE A 69 5.19 -4.58 13.70
C ILE A 69 5.00 -3.43 12.69
N SER A 70 3.85 -2.77 12.72
CA SER A 70 3.57 -1.65 11.82
C SER A 70 4.55 -0.50 11.97
N ALA A 71 4.95 -0.19 13.22
CA ALA A 71 5.96 0.83 13.51
C ALA A 71 7.35 0.40 13.02
N ALA A 72 7.71 -0.88 13.19
CA ALA A 72 8.97 -1.42 12.67
C ALA A 72 9.03 -1.35 11.13
N ILE A 73 7.94 -1.70 10.44
CA ILE A 73 7.84 -1.63 8.98
C ILE A 73 8.08 -0.20 8.47
N CYS A 74 7.63 0.83 9.19
CA CYS A 74 7.86 2.23 8.80
C CYS A 74 9.35 2.55 8.59
N PHE A 75 10.28 1.94 9.34
CA PHE A 75 11.71 2.17 9.19
C PHE A 75 12.26 1.74 7.82
N LEU A 76 11.59 0.82 7.11
CA LEU A 76 11.98 0.41 5.76
C LEU A 76 11.93 1.58 4.75
N ASN A 77 11.17 2.65 5.04
CA ASN A 77 11.17 3.87 4.22
C ASN A 77 12.55 4.51 4.07
N PHE A 78 13.44 4.33 5.05
CA PHE A 78 14.79 4.87 4.98
C PHE A 78 15.73 4.04 4.11
N TRP A 79 15.31 2.85 3.68
CA TRP A 79 16.12 1.96 2.84
C TRP A 79 15.65 1.98 1.39
N TYR A 80 14.46 1.46 1.11
CA TYR A 80 13.84 1.42 -0.23
C TYR A 80 12.35 1.60 -0.09
N PHE A 81 11.78 2.52 -0.87
CA PHE A 81 10.35 2.81 -0.82
C PHE A 81 9.53 1.61 -1.34
N SER A 82 10.02 0.90 -2.35
CA SER A 82 9.39 -0.34 -2.85
C SER A 82 9.31 -1.44 -1.77
N ILE A 83 10.41 -1.70 -1.06
CA ILE A 83 10.47 -2.72 0.01
C ILE A 83 9.50 -2.35 1.13
N PHE A 84 9.48 -1.07 1.53
CA PHE A 84 8.51 -0.57 2.50
C PHE A 84 7.07 -0.83 2.06
N LEU A 85 6.69 -0.43 0.84
CA LEU A 85 5.32 -0.58 0.34
C LEU A 85 4.85 -2.04 0.28
N ILE A 86 5.74 -2.95 -0.11
CA ILE A 86 5.46 -4.39 -0.15
C ILE A 86 5.21 -4.89 1.27
N ALA A 87 6.13 -4.64 2.20
CA ALA A 87 6.01 -5.08 3.59
C ALA A 87 4.74 -4.50 4.26
N TRP A 88 4.46 -3.22 4.01
CA TRP A 88 3.28 -2.53 4.53
C TRP A 88 1.97 -3.10 3.98
N SER A 89 1.93 -3.42 2.68
CA SER A 89 0.76 -4.02 2.04
C SER A 89 0.50 -5.44 2.57
N LEU A 90 1.54 -6.25 2.72
CA LEU A 90 1.44 -7.59 3.31
C LEU A 90 0.98 -7.53 4.77
N TRP A 91 1.47 -6.55 5.54
CA TRP A 91 1.02 -6.29 6.90
C TRP A 91 -0.47 -5.93 6.97
N ILE A 92 -0.98 -5.08 6.08
CA ILE A 92 -2.42 -4.78 6.03
C ILE A 92 -3.24 -6.04 5.75
N VAL A 93 -2.81 -6.88 4.80
CA VAL A 93 -3.49 -8.14 4.49
C VAL A 93 -3.50 -9.06 5.72
N GLU A 94 -2.38 -9.19 6.43
CA GLU A 94 -2.29 -9.94 7.69
C GLU A 94 -3.22 -9.35 8.76
N LEU A 95 -3.24 -8.03 8.93
CA LEU A 95 -4.08 -7.36 9.91
C LEU A 95 -5.57 -7.63 9.66
N CYS A 96 -6.01 -7.48 8.41
CA CYS A 96 -7.37 -7.73 7.97
C CYS A 96 -7.78 -9.20 8.19
N THR A 97 -6.96 -10.13 7.68
CA THR A 97 -7.25 -11.56 7.75
C THR A 97 -7.21 -12.08 9.19
N GLY A 98 -6.24 -11.63 9.99
CA GLY A 98 -6.11 -11.98 11.40
C GLY A 98 -7.27 -11.45 12.25
N ALA A 99 -7.70 -10.20 12.02
CA ALA A 99 -8.85 -9.62 12.72
C ALA A 99 -10.15 -10.40 12.44
N ILE A 100 -10.43 -10.67 11.16
CA ILE A 100 -11.60 -11.46 10.73
C ILE A 100 -11.53 -12.89 11.29
N TRP A 101 -10.36 -13.52 11.23
CA TRP A 101 -10.15 -14.88 11.74
C TRP A 101 -10.41 -15.00 13.25
N LEU A 102 -9.91 -14.04 14.05
CA LEU A 102 -10.16 -14.02 15.49
C LEU A 102 -11.64 -13.86 15.82
N LEU A 103 -12.33 -12.98 15.10
CA LEU A 103 -13.76 -12.72 15.29
C LEU A 103 -14.59 -13.94 14.88
N TYR A 104 -14.46 -14.41 13.63
CA TYR A 104 -15.26 -15.52 13.10
C TYR A 104 -14.96 -16.83 13.82
N GLY A 105 -13.69 -17.07 14.19
CA GLY A 105 -13.29 -18.23 14.97
C GLY A 105 -13.91 -18.27 16.37
N THR A 106 -14.13 -17.10 16.99
CA THR A 106 -14.77 -17.01 18.32
C THR A 106 -16.29 -17.08 18.19
N HIS A 107 -16.87 -16.38 17.21
CA HIS A 107 -18.29 -16.49 16.85
C HIS A 107 -18.70 -17.96 16.63
N LYS A 108 -17.95 -18.71 15.81
CA LYS A 108 -18.24 -20.11 15.51
C LYS A 108 -18.22 -21.00 16.75
N LYS A 109 -17.32 -20.72 17.71
CA LYS A 109 -17.26 -21.44 18.99
C LYS A 109 -18.48 -21.14 19.86
N LEU A 110 -18.89 -19.87 19.92
CA LEU A 110 -20.08 -19.48 20.67
C LEU A 110 -21.35 -20.07 20.04
N TYR A 111 -21.47 -20.05 18.71
CA TYR A 111 -22.55 -20.71 17.99
C TYR A 111 -22.60 -22.21 18.28
N ALA A 112 -21.45 -22.90 18.30
CA ALA A 112 -21.40 -24.31 18.66
C ALA A 112 -21.86 -24.57 20.10
N LEU A 113 -21.47 -23.70 21.06
CA LEU A 113 -21.90 -23.79 22.44
C LEU A 113 -23.41 -23.54 22.59
N LYS A 114 -23.96 -22.55 21.87
CA LYS A 114 -25.41 -22.32 21.76
C LYS A 114 -26.14 -23.60 21.35
N MET A 115 -25.68 -24.26 20.29
CA MET A 115 -26.29 -25.49 19.78
C MET A 115 -26.19 -26.67 20.77
N ASP A 116 -25.06 -26.82 21.46
CA ASP A 116 -24.82 -27.89 22.44
C ASP A 116 -25.70 -27.74 23.69
N ARG A 117 -25.88 -26.49 24.15
CA ARG A 117 -26.66 -26.17 25.35
C ARG A 117 -28.16 -26.03 25.08
N GLY A 118 -28.59 -26.07 23.82
CA GLY A 118 -29.98 -25.85 23.44
C GLY A 118 -30.47 -24.44 23.78
N TRP A 119 -29.59 -23.45 23.71
CA TRP A 119 -29.94 -22.06 23.97
C TRP A 119 -30.79 -21.53 22.83
N GLU A 120 -32.10 -21.47 23.05
CA GLU A 120 -33.03 -20.76 22.19
C GLU A 120 -33.05 -19.29 22.59
N ALA A 121 -33.02 -18.38 21.63
CA ALA A 121 -33.18 -16.96 21.92
C ALA A 121 -34.59 -16.72 22.48
N ASP A 122 -34.74 -15.79 23.43
CA ASP A 122 -36.06 -15.43 23.94
C ASP A 122 -36.94 -14.94 22.78
N ILE A 123 -38.03 -15.69 22.54
CA ILE A 123 -38.90 -15.60 21.35
C ILE A 123 -39.60 -14.24 21.27
N GLU A 124 -39.66 -13.49 22.38
CA GLU A 124 -40.25 -12.15 22.45
C GLU A 124 -39.38 -11.04 21.82
N GLN A 125 -38.08 -11.29 21.55
CA GLN A 125 -37.16 -10.26 21.02
C GLN A 125 -36.64 -10.50 19.59
N VAL A 126 -36.86 -11.68 18.98
CA VAL A 126 -36.19 -12.05 17.73
C VAL A 126 -37.20 -12.42 16.63
N TYR A 127 -37.08 -11.77 15.47
CA TYR A 127 -37.83 -12.07 14.24
C TYR A 127 -37.34 -13.40 13.62
N GLY A 128 -37.48 -14.51 14.34
CA GLY A 128 -36.97 -15.85 13.96
C GLY A 128 -35.44 -15.97 14.08
N ASP A 129 -34.97 -17.10 14.61
CA ASP A 129 -33.53 -17.38 14.76
C ASP A 129 -32.85 -17.54 13.39
N ASP A 130 -32.20 -16.48 12.92
CA ASP A 130 -31.48 -16.43 11.64
C ASP A 130 -29.99 -16.81 11.78
N ASP A 131 -29.53 -17.21 12.98
CA ASP A 131 -28.12 -17.56 13.23
C ASP A 131 -27.60 -18.68 12.35
N VAL A 132 -28.49 -19.58 11.91
CA VAL A 132 -28.17 -20.67 10.99
C VAL A 132 -27.53 -20.15 9.68
N TYR A 133 -27.91 -18.95 9.23
CA TYR A 133 -27.38 -18.30 8.04
C TYR A 133 -26.05 -17.58 8.28
N TRP A 134 -25.61 -17.46 9.54
CA TRP A 134 -24.38 -16.79 9.94
C TRP A 134 -23.37 -17.70 10.63
N LYS A 135 -23.69 -18.97 10.88
CA LYS A 135 -22.89 -19.98 11.63
C LYS A 135 -21.37 -20.03 11.37
N ASN A 136 -20.90 -19.53 10.24
CA ASN A 136 -19.48 -19.50 9.87
C ASN A 136 -18.82 -18.11 10.03
N GLY A 137 -19.57 -17.10 10.51
CA GLY A 137 -19.16 -15.69 10.56
C GLY A 137 -19.51 -14.87 9.32
N TRP A 138 -20.09 -15.45 8.28
CA TRP A 138 -20.54 -14.72 7.09
C TRP A 138 -21.97 -15.10 6.72
N TYR A 139 -22.68 -14.17 6.08
CA TYR A 139 -24.06 -14.37 5.69
C TYR A 139 -24.21 -15.36 4.54
N ASN A 140 -25.11 -16.33 4.69
CA ASN A 140 -25.40 -17.36 3.70
C ASN A 140 -26.87 -17.81 3.82
N ASN A 141 -27.77 -17.07 3.17
CA ASN A 141 -29.20 -17.41 3.11
C ASN A 141 -29.67 -17.64 1.66
N PRO A 142 -29.98 -18.89 1.27
CA PRO A 142 -30.48 -19.20 -0.08
C PRO A 142 -31.84 -18.57 -0.39
N ASN A 143 -32.67 -18.35 0.65
CA ASN A 143 -34.02 -17.84 0.53
C ASN A 143 -34.05 -16.31 0.42
N ASP A 144 -33.03 -15.62 0.93
CA ASP A 144 -32.90 -14.16 0.78
C ASP A 144 -32.36 -13.80 -0.61
N LYS A 145 -33.12 -12.98 -1.35
CA LYS A 145 -32.77 -12.53 -2.72
C LYS A 145 -31.78 -11.36 -2.72
N ARG A 146 -31.57 -10.68 -1.59
CA ARG A 146 -30.65 -9.56 -1.47
C ARG A 146 -29.20 -10.03 -1.63
N LEU A 147 -28.41 -9.23 -2.34
CA LEU A 147 -26.97 -9.45 -2.50
C LEU A 147 -26.19 -8.98 -1.27
N TRP A 148 -26.55 -7.83 -0.72
CA TRP A 148 -25.99 -7.26 0.50
C TRP A 148 -27.07 -7.12 1.56
N VAL A 149 -26.69 -7.42 2.79
CA VAL A 149 -27.49 -7.20 3.99
C VAL A 149 -26.65 -6.44 5.01
N PRO A 150 -27.24 -5.70 5.96
CA PRO A 150 -26.48 -5.11 7.06
C PRO A 150 -25.57 -6.15 7.72
N ASP A 151 -24.32 -5.76 8.00
CA ASP A 151 -23.36 -6.64 8.64
C ASP A 151 -23.74 -6.89 10.11
N ARG A 152 -23.52 -8.13 10.54
CA ARG A 152 -23.92 -8.62 11.87
C ARG A 152 -23.00 -8.15 12.99
N PHE A 153 -21.75 -7.82 12.68
CA PHE A 153 -20.75 -7.43 13.68
C PHE A 153 -20.57 -5.91 13.75
N CYS A 154 -20.92 -5.20 12.68
CA CYS A 154 -20.87 -3.75 12.60
C CYS A 154 -22.03 -3.23 11.74
N SER A 155 -23.02 -2.58 12.38
CA SER A 155 -24.23 -2.08 11.72
C SER A 155 -23.97 -1.02 10.63
N SER A 156 -22.79 -0.39 10.63
CA SER A 156 -22.37 0.55 9.58
C SER A 156 -21.78 -0.14 8.34
N ASN A 157 -21.63 -1.46 8.36
CA ASN A 157 -21.10 -2.27 7.26
C ASN A 157 -22.18 -3.15 6.63
N TYR A 158 -21.80 -3.81 5.52
CA TYR A 158 -22.65 -4.77 4.82
C TYR A 158 -21.93 -6.11 4.68
N ALA A 159 -22.71 -7.19 4.78
CA ALA A 159 -22.28 -8.54 4.45
C ALA A 159 -22.84 -8.96 3.08
N THR A 160 -21.99 -9.61 2.28
CA THR A 160 -22.42 -10.23 1.02
C THR A 160 -23.07 -11.58 1.30
N ASN A 161 -24.24 -11.82 0.69
CA ASN A 161 -24.91 -13.11 0.76
C ASN A 161 -24.14 -14.18 -0.04
N MET A 162 -23.38 -15.01 0.67
CA MET A 162 -22.56 -16.07 0.09
C MET A 162 -23.36 -17.30 -0.37
N ALA A 163 -24.68 -17.34 -0.17
CA ALA A 163 -25.54 -18.34 -0.79
C ALA A 163 -25.73 -18.08 -2.29
N ARG A 164 -25.60 -16.81 -2.73
CA ARG A 164 -25.84 -16.39 -4.11
C ARG A 164 -24.57 -16.58 -4.96
N PRO A 165 -24.67 -17.16 -6.17
CA PRO A 165 -23.55 -17.21 -7.10
C PRO A 165 -22.95 -15.82 -7.37
N ALA A 166 -23.82 -14.80 -7.57
CA ALA A 166 -23.41 -13.42 -7.74
C ALA A 166 -22.59 -12.88 -6.55
N GLY A 167 -22.97 -13.22 -5.31
CA GLY A 167 -22.26 -12.81 -4.09
C GLY A 167 -20.86 -13.42 -4.00
N LYS A 168 -20.72 -14.69 -4.38
CA LYS A 168 -19.42 -15.36 -4.46
C LYS A 168 -18.54 -14.73 -5.53
N ILE A 169 -19.07 -14.53 -6.74
CA ILE A 169 -18.34 -13.92 -7.86
C ILE A 169 -17.87 -12.51 -7.48
N PHE A 170 -18.76 -11.69 -6.90
CA PHE A 170 -18.40 -10.35 -6.44
C PHE A 170 -17.27 -10.39 -5.40
N THR A 171 -17.45 -11.18 -4.34
CA THR A 171 -16.49 -11.21 -3.21
C THR A 171 -15.13 -11.76 -3.63
N PHE A 172 -15.09 -12.94 -4.28
CA PHE A 172 -13.84 -13.54 -4.72
C PHE A 172 -13.22 -12.83 -5.92
N GLY A 173 -14.03 -12.24 -6.79
CA GLY A 173 -13.57 -11.37 -7.87
C GLY A 173 -12.90 -10.12 -7.34
N LEU A 174 -13.47 -9.46 -6.34
CA LEU A 174 -12.86 -8.30 -5.70
C LEU A 174 -11.55 -8.67 -4.98
N LEU A 175 -11.53 -9.75 -4.21
CA LEU A 175 -10.32 -10.23 -3.53
C LEU A 175 -9.22 -10.62 -4.53
N GLY A 176 -9.56 -11.41 -5.56
CA GLY A 176 -8.63 -11.83 -6.59
C GLY A 176 -8.12 -10.66 -7.42
N GLY A 177 -9.00 -9.74 -7.84
CA GLY A 177 -8.64 -8.53 -8.56
C GLY A 177 -7.71 -7.63 -7.74
N THR A 178 -7.99 -7.44 -6.45
CA THR A 178 -7.12 -6.68 -5.54
C THR A 178 -5.74 -7.34 -5.42
N ALA A 179 -5.67 -8.66 -5.28
CA ALA A 179 -4.40 -9.39 -5.21
C ALA A 179 -3.58 -9.25 -6.51
N VAL A 180 -4.22 -9.36 -7.68
CA VAL A 180 -3.56 -9.15 -8.97
C VAL A 180 -3.04 -7.73 -9.11
N LEU A 181 -3.85 -6.73 -8.74
CA LEU A 181 -3.42 -5.32 -8.76
C LEU A 181 -2.24 -5.08 -7.81
N LEU A 182 -2.26 -5.64 -6.60
CA LEU A 182 -1.13 -5.56 -5.67
C LEU A 182 0.14 -6.18 -6.26
N LEU A 183 0.05 -7.34 -6.91
CA LEU A 183 1.20 -7.97 -7.58
C LEU A 183 1.77 -7.09 -8.70
N ILE A 184 0.90 -6.49 -9.53
CA ILE A 184 1.34 -5.55 -10.57
C ILE A 184 2.05 -4.35 -9.94
N LEU A 185 1.49 -3.77 -8.88
CA LEU A 185 2.10 -2.64 -8.18
C LEU A 185 3.45 -3.01 -7.58
N PHE A 186 3.59 -4.20 -6.97
CA PHE A 186 4.87 -4.67 -6.45
C PHE A 186 5.94 -4.73 -7.53
N VAL A 187 5.61 -5.29 -8.71
CA VAL A 187 6.52 -5.32 -9.86
C VAL A 187 6.91 -3.91 -10.30
N VAL A 188 5.94 -3.00 -10.42
CA VAL A 188 6.19 -1.60 -10.83
C VAL A 188 7.13 -0.90 -9.85
N PHE A 189 6.89 -0.99 -8.54
CA PHE A 189 7.73 -0.34 -7.54
C PHE A 189 9.13 -0.96 -7.45
N LEU A 190 9.25 -2.29 -7.57
CA LEU A 190 10.56 -2.94 -7.63
C LEU A 190 11.34 -2.48 -8.87
N ARG A 191 10.70 -2.37 -10.03
CA ARG A 191 11.35 -1.84 -11.23
C ARG A 191 11.77 -0.39 -11.05
N ALA A 192 10.97 0.44 -10.39
CA ALA A 192 11.32 1.84 -10.13
C ALA A 192 12.59 1.99 -9.26
N ASP A 193 12.78 1.10 -8.28
CA ASP A 193 13.91 1.16 -7.34
C ASP A 193 15.17 0.44 -7.84
N PHE A 194 15.03 -0.63 -8.64
CA PHE A 194 16.13 -1.55 -8.98
C PHE A 194 16.51 -1.62 -10.46
N THR A 195 15.80 -0.92 -11.34
CA THR A 195 16.24 -0.85 -12.75
C THR A 195 17.34 0.21 -12.86
N PRO A 196 18.56 -0.15 -13.29
CA PRO A 196 19.63 0.81 -13.49
C PRO A 196 19.24 1.80 -14.59
N ARG A 197 19.75 3.02 -14.45
CA ARG A 197 19.51 4.10 -15.42
C ARG A 197 20.79 4.33 -16.18
N TYR A 198 20.67 4.39 -17.49
CA TYR A 198 21.79 4.63 -18.36
C TYR A 198 21.41 5.59 -19.47
N MET A 199 22.41 6.34 -19.92
CA MET A 199 22.37 7.05 -21.18
C MET A 199 23.07 6.18 -22.23
N GLU A 200 22.40 5.94 -23.36
CA GLU A 200 22.94 5.22 -24.51
C GLU A 200 22.88 6.13 -25.73
N LEU A 201 23.98 6.26 -26.45
CA LEU A 201 24.00 6.92 -27.76
C LEU A 201 23.86 5.87 -28.86
N SER A 202 22.77 5.97 -29.62
CA SER A 202 22.50 5.12 -30.78
C SER A 202 22.53 5.97 -32.06
N GLY A 203 23.69 6.07 -32.68
CA GLY A 203 23.89 6.89 -33.88
C GLY A 203 23.76 8.39 -33.58
N HIS A 204 22.70 9.03 -34.09
CA HIS A 204 22.44 10.45 -33.86
C HIS A 204 21.43 10.73 -32.75
N THR A 205 20.98 9.71 -32.02
CA THR A 205 19.97 9.84 -30.98
C THR A 205 20.53 9.40 -29.63
N VAL A 206 20.30 10.21 -28.61
CA VAL A 206 20.56 9.89 -27.20
C VAL A 206 19.29 9.31 -26.60
N GLN A 207 19.40 8.15 -25.95
CA GLN A 207 18.32 7.54 -25.18
C GLN A 207 18.70 7.51 -23.70
N ILE A 208 17.77 7.94 -22.86
CA ILE A 208 17.90 7.81 -21.41
C ILE A 208 16.87 6.79 -20.94
N SER A 209 17.38 5.67 -20.43
CA SER A 209 16.54 4.62 -19.88
C SER A 209 16.04 5.02 -18.49
N SER A 210 14.74 4.87 -18.29
CA SER A 210 14.10 5.11 -17.00
C SER A 210 12.83 4.27 -16.88
N PRO A 211 12.56 3.66 -15.71
CA PRO A 211 11.34 2.86 -15.50
C PRO A 211 10.05 3.62 -15.70
N MET A 212 10.04 4.94 -15.50
CA MET A 212 8.81 5.74 -15.48
C MET A 212 8.79 6.90 -16.46
N SER A 213 9.95 7.36 -16.94
CA SER A 213 10.03 8.50 -17.85
C SER A 213 11.21 8.37 -18.81
N PRO A 214 11.26 7.32 -19.66
CA PRO A 214 12.31 7.24 -20.67
C PRO A 214 12.17 8.43 -21.64
N ILE A 215 13.30 8.96 -22.10
CA ILE A 215 13.32 10.00 -23.13
C ILE A 215 14.32 9.63 -24.22
N ALA A 216 14.07 10.15 -25.41
CA ALA A 216 15.01 10.14 -26.52
C ALA A 216 15.04 11.54 -27.13
N PHE A 217 16.23 11.99 -27.55
CA PHE A 217 16.43 13.25 -28.24
C PHE A 217 17.58 13.15 -29.23
N ASP A 218 17.57 13.95 -30.29
CA ASP A 218 18.62 13.94 -31.30
C ASP A 218 19.82 14.80 -30.85
N LEU A 219 21.03 14.37 -31.22
CA LEU A 219 22.27 15.10 -30.93
C LEU A 219 22.26 16.52 -31.52
N LYS A 220 21.62 16.72 -32.68
CA LYS A 220 21.49 18.03 -33.33
C LYS A 220 20.71 19.06 -32.49
N ASP A 221 19.88 18.59 -31.55
CA ASP A 221 19.05 19.45 -30.71
C ASP A 221 19.80 19.89 -29.44
N VAL A 222 20.96 19.29 -29.16
CA VAL A 222 21.82 19.64 -28.02
C VAL A 222 22.41 21.03 -28.26
N LYS A 223 22.09 21.98 -27.38
CA LYS A 223 22.59 23.36 -27.45
C LYS A 223 23.89 23.55 -26.68
N ASP A 224 24.02 22.87 -25.55
CA ASP A 224 25.14 22.96 -24.61
C ASP A 224 25.07 21.78 -23.62
N PHE A 225 26.21 21.36 -23.10
CA PHE A 225 26.26 20.37 -22.02
C PHE A 225 27.50 20.55 -21.14
N LYS A 226 27.35 20.28 -19.84
CA LYS A 226 28.43 20.44 -18.85
C LYS A 226 28.31 19.49 -17.67
N LEU A 227 29.45 19.22 -17.03
CA LEU A 227 29.50 18.53 -15.75
C LEU A 227 29.36 19.54 -14.62
N LEU A 228 28.51 19.20 -13.65
CA LEU A 228 28.26 20.00 -12.46
C LEU A 228 28.67 19.23 -11.20
N ASP A 229 29.53 19.84 -10.38
CA ASP A 229 29.94 19.25 -9.09
C ASP A 229 28.86 19.35 -8.01
N LYS A 230 27.81 20.14 -8.25
CA LYS A 230 26.63 20.27 -7.39
C LYS A 230 25.36 20.39 -8.23
N MET A 231 24.20 20.15 -7.63
CA MET A 231 22.93 20.43 -8.27
C MET A 231 22.79 21.93 -8.60
N PRO A 232 22.16 22.30 -9.73
CA PRO A 232 21.84 23.70 -10.01
C PRO A 232 21.02 24.31 -8.88
N GLU A 233 21.25 25.59 -8.62
CA GLU A 233 20.45 26.36 -7.67
C GLU A 233 19.06 26.63 -8.29
N GLY A 234 18.00 26.37 -7.53
CA GLY A 234 16.63 26.55 -8.03
C GLY A 234 15.61 25.77 -7.22
N ASN A 235 14.35 26.20 -7.30
CA ASN A 235 13.23 25.54 -6.64
C ASN A 235 12.50 24.61 -7.63
N PHE A 236 13.05 23.40 -7.79
CA PHE A 236 12.49 22.40 -8.68
C PHE A 236 11.18 21.81 -8.13
N THR A 237 10.09 22.07 -8.82
CA THR A 237 8.78 21.48 -8.53
C THR A 237 8.57 20.26 -9.41
N ARG A 238 8.37 19.09 -8.81
CA ARG A 238 8.03 17.86 -9.55
C ARG A 238 6.66 18.00 -10.20
N THR A 239 6.58 17.81 -11.52
CA THR A 239 5.31 17.78 -12.27
C THR A 239 4.89 16.35 -12.63
N ASN A 240 5.84 15.43 -12.81
CA ASN A 240 5.57 14.01 -13.01
C ASN A 240 6.82 13.17 -12.61
N GLY A 241 6.64 11.97 -12.09
CA GLY A 241 7.74 11.04 -11.77
C GLY A 241 7.95 10.83 -10.26
N LEU A 242 9.18 10.52 -9.85
CA LEU A 242 9.58 10.21 -8.48
C LEU A 242 10.49 11.31 -7.91
N ALA A 243 10.25 11.68 -6.66
CA ALA A 243 11.18 12.48 -5.88
C ALA A 243 11.16 11.97 -4.43
N ASP A 244 12.27 11.40 -3.99
CA ASP A 244 12.44 10.87 -2.64
C ASP A 244 13.80 11.30 -2.05
N ASP A 245 14.18 10.79 -0.88
CA ASP A 245 15.42 11.15 -0.20
C ASP A 245 16.70 10.67 -0.94
N ARG A 246 16.57 9.79 -1.95
CA ARG A 246 17.67 9.19 -2.72
C ARG A 246 17.78 9.75 -4.13
N GLN A 247 16.67 10.03 -4.80
CA GLN A 247 16.66 10.30 -6.23
C GLN A 247 15.57 11.29 -6.67
N LEU A 248 15.81 11.88 -7.84
CA LEU A 248 14.89 12.73 -8.61
C LEU A 248 14.78 12.12 -10.01
N VAL A 249 13.60 11.62 -10.37
CA VAL A 249 13.37 10.94 -11.65
C VAL A 249 12.08 11.45 -12.30
N GLY A 250 12.16 11.95 -13.53
CA GLY A 250 10.98 12.36 -14.32
C GLY A 250 10.97 13.84 -14.66
N LYS A 251 9.78 14.44 -14.68
CA LYS A 251 9.53 15.80 -15.14
C LYS A 251 9.45 16.76 -13.96
N PHE A 252 10.24 17.82 -14.06
CA PHE A 252 10.31 18.89 -13.07
C PHE A 252 10.16 20.24 -13.78
N ARG A 253 9.77 21.26 -13.03
CA ARG A 253 9.68 22.64 -13.49
C ARG A 253 10.34 23.55 -12.47
N GLU A 254 11.18 24.43 -12.96
CA GLU A 254 11.77 25.55 -12.22
C GLU A 254 11.17 26.84 -12.79
N LYS A 255 10.93 27.85 -11.94
CA LYS A 255 10.12 29.01 -12.33
C LYS A 255 10.82 29.92 -13.35
N GLU A 256 12.12 30.09 -13.24
CA GLU A 256 12.91 31.04 -14.03
C GLU A 256 13.56 30.36 -15.24
N THR A 257 13.97 29.10 -15.06
CA THR A 257 14.78 28.34 -16.03
C THR A 257 13.97 27.28 -16.79
N GLY A 258 12.70 27.09 -16.47
CA GLY A 258 11.76 26.30 -17.28
C GLY A 258 11.69 24.81 -16.93
N ASP A 259 11.48 23.98 -17.95
CA ASP A 259 11.21 22.55 -17.78
C ASP A 259 12.48 21.71 -17.70
N TYR A 260 12.45 20.70 -16.83
CA TYR A 260 13.55 19.77 -16.60
C TYR A 260 13.11 18.31 -16.77
N ARG A 261 14.05 17.48 -17.22
CA ARG A 261 14.00 16.02 -17.15
C ARG A 261 15.14 15.55 -16.26
N MET A 262 14.81 15.05 -15.09
CA MET A 262 15.79 14.67 -14.08
C MET A 262 15.91 13.16 -13.99
N TYR A 263 17.14 12.69 -13.86
CA TYR A 263 17.55 11.30 -13.62
C TYR A 263 18.72 11.30 -12.64
N VAL A 264 18.51 11.89 -11.47
CA VAL A 264 19.57 12.27 -10.53
C VAL A 264 19.48 11.46 -9.24
N TYR A 265 20.56 10.79 -8.87
CA TYR A 265 20.84 10.33 -7.52
C TYR A 265 21.40 11.49 -6.69
N LYS A 266 20.70 11.90 -5.63
CA LYS A 266 20.95 13.16 -4.89
C LYS A 266 22.32 13.24 -4.18
N LYS A 267 22.95 12.10 -3.92
CA LYS A 267 24.23 12.00 -3.19
C LYS A 267 25.43 11.65 -4.07
N HIS A 268 25.24 11.68 -5.39
CA HIS A 268 26.25 11.30 -6.36
C HIS A 268 26.56 12.49 -7.27
N PHE A 269 27.84 12.67 -7.57
CA PHE A 269 28.36 13.74 -8.40
C PHE A 269 29.52 13.18 -9.23
N PRO A 270 29.82 13.77 -10.41
CA PRO A 270 29.18 14.96 -11.00
C PRO A 270 27.76 14.68 -11.54
N VAL A 271 27.04 15.76 -11.91
CA VAL A 271 25.77 15.72 -12.64
C VAL A 271 25.99 16.27 -14.05
N LEU A 272 25.65 15.50 -15.07
CA LEU A 272 25.65 15.94 -16.45
C LEU A 272 24.38 16.75 -16.74
N GLN A 273 24.56 18.02 -17.11
CA GLN A 273 23.51 18.90 -17.59
C GLN A 273 23.55 18.96 -19.12
N ILE A 274 22.41 18.78 -19.78
CA ILE A 274 22.26 18.87 -21.24
C ILE A 274 21.11 19.82 -21.55
N HIS A 275 21.40 20.92 -22.23
CA HIS A 275 20.41 21.92 -22.63
C HIS A 275 19.81 21.55 -23.99
N LEU A 276 18.49 21.34 -24.04
CA LEU A 276 17.71 21.13 -25.26
C LEU A 276 16.77 22.33 -25.50
N PRO A 277 16.09 22.43 -26.65
CA PRO A 277 15.25 23.59 -26.97
C PRO A 277 14.05 23.78 -26.03
N GLU A 278 13.44 22.69 -25.57
CA GLU A 278 12.21 22.71 -24.77
C GLU A 278 12.45 22.48 -23.27
N TYR A 279 13.53 21.79 -22.91
CA TYR A 279 13.80 21.40 -21.53
C TYR A 279 15.30 21.14 -21.30
N THR A 280 15.69 21.09 -20.04
CA THR A 280 17.06 20.73 -19.64
C THR A 280 17.07 19.34 -19.02
N VAL A 281 18.02 18.49 -19.44
CA VAL A 281 18.25 17.19 -18.82
C VAL A 281 19.29 17.33 -17.72
N LEU A 282 19.01 16.74 -16.55
CA LEU A 282 20.00 16.51 -15.50
C LEU A 282 20.09 15.02 -15.24
N ILE A 283 21.28 14.43 -15.41
CA ILE A 283 21.50 13.00 -15.24
C ILE A 283 22.82 12.72 -14.55
N ASN A 284 22.84 11.71 -13.68
CA ASN A 284 24.07 11.15 -13.15
C ASN A 284 23.91 9.63 -12.94
N SER A 285 25.01 9.00 -12.55
CA SER A 285 25.05 7.61 -12.14
C SER A 285 25.51 7.43 -10.71
N ASP A 286 25.06 6.35 -10.07
CA ASP A 286 25.63 5.86 -8.82
C ASP A 286 26.90 5.01 -9.02
N GLU A 287 27.22 4.64 -10.27
CA GLU A 287 28.48 4.02 -10.67
C GLU A 287 29.58 5.06 -10.89
N LYS A 288 30.73 4.84 -10.25
CA LYS A 288 31.87 5.76 -10.30
C LYS A 288 32.41 5.90 -11.73
N GLY A 289 32.53 7.13 -12.23
CA GLY A 289 33.10 7.45 -13.55
C GLY A 289 32.12 7.32 -14.72
N GLN A 290 30.91 6.80 -14.50
CA GLN A 290 29.94 6.59 -15.58
C GLN A 290 29.36 7.92 -16.09
N THR A 291 29.11 8.89 -15.21
CA THR A 291 28.61 10.21 -15.62
C THR A 291 29.65 10.95 -16.47
N GLU A 292 30.92 10.84 -16.11
CA GLU A 292 32.04 11.39 -16.85
C GLU A 292 32.22 10.69 -18.20
N SER A 293 32.05 9.36 -18.25
CA SER A 293 32.05 8.61 -19.50
C SER A 293 30.97 9.12 -20.47
N TRP A 294 29.76 9.37 -19.98
CA TRP A 294 28.67 9.96 -20.79
C TRP A 294 29.00 11.35 -21.30
N TYR A 295 29.65 12.19 -20.49
CA TYR A 295 30.14 13.49 -20.92
C TYR A 295 31.18 13.36 -22.04
N GLN A 296 32.17 12.47 -21.89
CA GLN A 296 33.19 12.24 -22.92
C GLN A 296 32.58 11.72 -24.23
N GLU A 297 31.59 10.83 -24.14
CA GLU A 297 30.91 10.32 -25.34
C GLU A 297 30.14 11.42 -26.09
N LEU A 298 29.52 12.37 -25.37
CA LEU A 298 28.92 13.56 -25.98
C LEU A 298 29.98 14.50 -26.56
N ALA A 299 31.08 14.72 -25.84
CA ALA A 299 32.21 15.55 -26.28
C ALA A 299 32.82 15.04 -27.59
N ASP A 300 32.99 13.73 -27.72
CA ASP A 300 33.53 13.10 -28.93
C ASP A 300 32.59 13.24 -30.14
N ARG A 301 31.28 13.35 -29.90
CA ARG A 301 30.24 13.46 -30.94
C ARG A 301 29.88 14.88 -31.31
N LEU A 302 30.05 15.82 -30.39
CA LEU A 302 29.73 17.24 -30.51
C LEU A 302 30.95 18.09 -30.11
N PRO A 303 32.12 17.90 -30.75
CA PRO A 303 33.35 18.56 -30.35
C PRO A 303 33.19 20.09 -30.38
N GLU A 304 32.42 20.64 -31.31
CA GLU A 304 32.15 22.07 -31.45
C GLU A 304 31.55 22.73 -30.20
N LEU A 305 30.84 21.97 -29.36
CA LEU A 305 30.23 22.46 -28.13
C LEU A 305 31.20 22.42 -26.93
N THR A 306 32.35 21.76 -27.06
CA THR A 306 33.34 21.61 -25.97
C THR A 306 34.49 22.61 -26.03
N VAL A 307 34.72 23.26 -27.18
CA VAL A 307 35.88 24.14 -27.40
C VAL A 307 35.75 25.51 -26.70
N VAL A 308 34.61 25.82 -26.08
CA VAL A 308 34.33 27.16 -25.53
C VAL A 308 34.85 27.35 -24.09
N GLU A 309 35.31 26.30 -23.41
CA GLU A 309 36.02 26.44 -22.12
C GLU A 309 37.55 26.51 -22.34
N LYS A 310 38.03 27.68 -22.79
CA LYS A 310 39.42 28.12 -22.61
C LYS A 310 39.48 29.57 -22.15
#